data_AF-A0AA85AFV9-F1
#
_entry.id   AF-A0AA85AFV9-F1
#
_cell.length_a   1.000
_cell.length_b   1.000
_cell.length_c   1.000
_cell.angle_alpha   90.00
_cell.angle_beta   90.00
_cell.angle_gamma   90.00
#
_symmetry.space_group_name_H-M   'P 1'
#
loop_
_entity.id
_entity.type
_entity.pdbx_description
1 polymer ?
#
loop_
_entity_poly.entity_id
_entity_poly.type
_entity_poly.pdbx_seq_one_letter_code
_entity_poly.pdbx_strand_id
1 'polypeptide(L)'
;MSRLNYSKWDHIEVSDDEDDTHPNIDTPSLFRWRHQARLERDAAWKKEKAEFEDNYKSFLTKYNEAQQKLNKAKETGSDNIQELQKKFDELEVEAKEWSVKVTEIQKKERLRPLNIDTICKDAKSKTVINSPKLKHEENLDSTSNSEEAAVNRLKEFVNKHNKAIRKFGLLQKPLDSQNFLVKHPDLVCEETANQLVIWCIDLAMEEKFELMEHVSHQCIVMQFMLELAKSLKVDPRACIRPFFAKFKNPEPEYQKAFNDELSAFRERIRARAKVRLEEAMMQIEEEEKQKRLGPGGLDPVEVFESLPTNLQECFEKKDVELLKTVLCSMDPQQAEYHMKRCVDSGLWVDNARDQQEEDGESSSNVNTDGNDGIAATIQTDKEPIHDNV
;
A
#
# COMPACT_ATOMS: atom_id res chain seq x y z
N MET A 1 32.98 -42.63 -8.04
CA MET A 1 32.21 -41.46 -7.61
C MET A 1 32.50 -41.21 -6.15
N SER A 2 33.12 -40.08 -5.81
CA SER A 2 33.26 -39.67 -4.40
C SER A 2 31.84 -39.42 -3.86
N ARG A 3 31.35 -40.29 -2.97
CA ARG A 3 30.09 -40.07 -2.27
C ARG A 3 30.29 -38.87 -1.34
N LEU A 4 29.37 -37.92 -1.40
CA LEU A 4 29.28 -36.85 -0.39
C LEU A 4 29.25 -37.48 1.00
N ASN A 5 30.16 -37.06 1.89
CA ASN A 5 30.27 -37.59 3.24
C ASN A 5 29.80 -36.56 4.26
N TYR A 6 28.73 -36.89 5.00
CA TYR A 6 28.16 -36.09 6.07
C TYR A 6 28.51 -36.63 7.47
N SER A 7 29.45 -37.57 7.59
CA SER A 7 29.78 -38.25 8.86
C SER A 7 30.31 -37.32 9.96
N LYS A 8 30.65 -36.08 9.60
CA LYS A 8 30.99 -35.03 10.58
C LYS A 8 29.84 -34.75 11.55
N TRP A 9 28.59 -34.96 11.14
CA TRP A 9 27.38 -34.65 11.90
C TRP A 9 26.74 -35.87 12.56
N ASP A 10 27.37 -37.06 12.52
CA ASP A 10 26.81 -38.31 13.06
C ASP A 10 26.74 -38.33 14.60
N HIS A 11 27.51 -37.47 15.27
CA HIS A 11 27.65 -37.45 16.74
C HIS A 11 27.31 -36.08 17.30
N ILE A 12 26.04 -35.70 17.20
CA ILE A 12 25.49 -34.47 17.81
C ILE A 12 24.79 -34.84 19.11
N GLU A 13 25.10 -34.12 20.19
CA GLU A 13 24.47 -34.23 21.49
C GLU A 13 23.62 -32.99 21.76
N VAL A 14 22.30 -33.20 21.89
CA VAL A 14 21.32 -32.17 22.24
C VAL A 14 20.77 -32.51 23.63
N SER A 15 21.01 -31.64 24.61
CA SER A 15 20.61 -31.91 26.01
C SER A 15 19.09 -31.91 26.22
N ASP A 16 18.36 -31.20 25.37
CA ASP A 16 16.91 -31.02 25.35
C ASP A 16 16.24 -31.73 24.16
N ASP A 17 16.81 -32.86 23.73
CA ASP A 17 16.23 -33.70 22.68
C ASP A 17 14.89 -34.30 23.13
N GLU A 18 13.80 -33.81 22.55
CA GLU A 18 12.42 -34.22 22.85
C GLU A 18 12.05 -35.60 22.27
N ASP A 19 12.82 -36.11 21.32
CA ASP A 19 12.63 -37.45 20.76
C ASP A 19 13.27 -38.55 21.64
N ASP A 20 14.30 -38.21 22.44
CA ASP A 20 14.95 -39.13 23.39
C ASP A 20 14.36 -39.02 24.81
N THR A 21 13.08 -39.38 24.92
CA THR A 21 12.30 -39.35 26.15
C THR A 21 11.76 -40.73 26.54
N HIS A 22 11.35 -40.89 27.79
CA HIS A 22 10.77 -42.12 28.28
C HIS A 22 9.48 -41.83 29.05
N PRO A 23 8.36 -42.58 28.85
CA PRO A 23 7.07 -42.29 29.48
C PRO A 23 7.08 -42.22 31.01
N ASN A 24 8.06 -42.85 31.66
CA ASN A 24 8.22 -42.87 33.11
C ASN A 24 9.25 -41.88 33.67
N ILE A 25 9.88 -41.07 32.81
CA ILE A 25 10.87 -40.08 33.23
C ILE A 25 10.34 -38.68 32.95
N ASP A 26 10.43 -37.81 33.95
CA ASP A 26 10.06 -36.41 33.83
C ASP A 26 11.07 -35.68 32.92
N THR A 27 10.61 -35.27 31.74
CA THR A 27 11.47 -34.71 30.68
C THR A 27 12.13 -33.38 31.06
N PRO A 28 11.48 -32.42 31.75
CA PRO A 28 12.12 -31.16 32.14
C PRO A 28 13.27 -31.35 33.13
N SER A 29 13.16 -32.29 34.08
CA SER A 29 14.27 -32.60 34.99
C SER A 29 15.37 -33.39 34.29
N LEU A 30 15.02 -34.31 33.39
CA LEU A 30 15.98 -35.04 32.56
C LEU A 30 16.83 -34.12 31.69
N PHE A 31 16.25 -33.12 31.01
CA PHE A 31 17.00 -32.17 30.18
C PHE A 31 17.99 -31.33 30.98
N ARG A 32 17.57 -30.86 32.17
CA ARG A 32 18.47 -30.15 33.08
C ARG A 32 19.61 -31.05 33.56
N TRP A 33 19.32 -32.31 33.86
CA TRP A 33 20.32 -33.28 34.25
C TRP A 33 21.32 -33.58 33.13
N ARG A 34 20.85 -33.83 31.90
CA ARG A 34 21.69 -34.01 30.70
C ARG A 34 22.58 -32.79 30.46
N HIS A 35 22.02 -31.57 30.58
CA HIS A 35 22.77 -30.33 30.48
C HIS A 35 23.88 -30.22 31.53
N GLN A 36 23.56 -30.53 32.80
CA GLN A 36 24.52 -30.52 33.90
C GLN A 36 25.64 -31.55 33.69
N ALA A 37 25.30 -32.79 33.34
CA ALA A 37 26.27 -33.85 33.05
C ALA A 37 27.21 -33.47 31.89
N ARG A 38 26.70 -32.79 30.88
CA ARG A 38 27.52 -32.24 29.78
C ARG A 38 28.50 -31.18 30.28
N LEU A 39 28.04 -30.21 31.08
CA LEU A 39 28.90 -29.17 31.65
C LEU A 39 30.01 -29.77 32.52
N GLU A 40 29.69 -30.80 33.31
CA GLU A 40 30.66 -31.50 34.15
C GLU A 40 31.70 -32.26 33.32
N ARG A 41 31.29 -32.99 32.27
CA ARG A 41 32.21 -33.64 31.32
C ARG A 41 33.12 -32.62 30.63
N ASP A 42 32.56 -31.50 30.20
CA ASP A 42 33.30 -30.44 29.52
C ASP A 42 34.29 -29.75 30.46
N ALA A 43 33.92 -29.52 31.72
CA ALA A 43 34.81 -28.97 32.74
C ALA A 43 35.96 -29.93 33.09
N ALA A 44 35.66 -31.22 33.26
CA ALA A 44 36.67 -32.25 33.50
C ALA A 44 37.65 -32.37 32.32
N TRP A 45 37.12 -32.38 31.10
CA TRP A 45 37.93 -32.39 29.88
C TRP A 45 38.84 -31.17 29.77
N LYS A 46 38.30 -29.98 30.06
CA LYS A 46 39.08 -28.73 30.03
C LYS A 46 40.21 -28.75 31.05
N LYS A 47 39.98 -29.33 32.23
CA LYS A 47 41.01 -29.50 33.27
C LYS A 47 42.09 -30.50 32.84
N GLU A 48 41.72 -31.67 32.34
CA GLU A 48 42.65 -32.69 31.82
C GLU A 48 43.52 -32.11 30.70
N LYS A 49 42.92 -31.38 29.75
CA LYS A 49 43.62 -30.75 28.64
C LYS A 49 44.61 -29.67 29.12
N ALA A 50 44.22 -28.85 30.10
CA ALA A 50 45.11 -27.83 30.65
C ALA A 50 46.32 -28.44 31.38
N GLU A 51 46.09 -29.44 32.24
CA GLU A 51 47.16 -30.16 32.93
C GLU A 51 48.11 -30.86 31.95
N PHE A 52 47.57 -31.45 30.88
CA PHE A 52 48.37 -32.03 29.81
C PHE A 52 49.22 -30.98 29.08
N GLU A 53 48.64 -29.85 28.69
CA GLU A 53 49.36 -28.78 27.98
C GLU A 53 50.49 -28.21 28.83
N ASP A 54 50.27 -28.02 30.13
CA ASP A 54 51.29 -27.50 31.05
C ASP A 54 52.42 -28.51 31.26
N ASN A 55 52.09 -29.78 31.47
CA ASN A 55 53.09 -30.85 31.59
C ASN A 55 53.88 -31.03 30.28
N TYR A 56 53.21 -31.00 29.13
CA TYR A 56 53.84 -31.11 27.81
C TYR A 56 54.77 -29.93 27.51
N LYS A 57 54.38 -28.69 27.87
CA LYS A 57 55.28 -27.53 27.78
C LYS A 57 56.52 -27.72 28.65
N SER A 58 56.36 -28.19 29.89
CA SER A 58 57.49 -28.45 30.80
C SER A 58 58.42 -29.56 30.30
N PHE A 59 57.87 -30.56 29.62
CA PHE A 59 58.65 -31.61 28.98
C PHE A 59 59.42 -31.07 27.77
N LEU A 60 58.76 -30.27 26.93
CA LEU A 60 59.36 -29.69 25.73
C LEU A 60 60.53 -28.76 26.08
N THR A 61 60.43 -27.96 27.16
CA THR A 61 61.55 -27.14 27.63
C THR A 61 62.73 -28.00 28.08
N LYS A 62 62.49 -29.05 28.89
CA LYS A 62 63.53 -29.99 29.33
C LYS A 62 64.19 -30.72 28.16
N TYR A 63 63.41 -31.18 27.19
CA TYR A 63 63.88 -31.86 25.99
C TYR A 63 64.79 -30.94 25.15
N ASN A 64 64.35 -29.70 24.90
CA ASN A 64 65.13 -28.70 24.17
C ASN A 64 66.42 -28.31 24.90
N GLU A 65 66.36 -28.13 26.23
CA GLU A 65 67.54 -27.85 27.05
C GLU A 65 68.55 -29.02 27.04
N ALA A 66 68.08 -30.26 27.13
CA ALA A 66 68.93 -31.44 27.05
C ALA A 66 69.58 -31.59 25.67
N GLN A 67 68.83 -31.34 24.60
CA GLN A 67 69.34 -31.33 23.23
C GLN A 67 70.44 -30.26 23.05
N GLN A 68 70.21 -29.04 23.55
CA GLN A 68 71.20 -27.96 23.48
C GLN A 68 72.46 -28.28 24.30
N LYS A 69 72.31 -28.86 25.50
CA LYS A 69 73.45 -29.27 26.34
C LYS A 69 74.26 -30.38 25.68
N LEU A 70 73.60 -31.34 25.02
CA LEU A 70 74.25 -32.43 24.31
C LEU A 70 75.01 -31.93 23.07
N ASN A 71 74.42 -31.01 22.29
CA ASN A 71 75.09 -30.40 21.14
C ASN A 71 76.33 -29.59 21.57
N LYS A 72 76.20 -28.77 22.62
CA LYS A 72 77.33 -28.00 23.18
C LYS A 72 78.44 -28.90 23.71
N ALA A 73 78.10 -30.02 24.36
CA ALA A 73 79.07 -30.99 24.87
C ALA A 73 79.81 -31.74 23.75
N LYS A 74 79.13 -32.05 22.64
CA LYS A 74 79.75 -32.62 21.43
C LYS A 74 80.74 -31.66 20.76
N GLU A 75 80.45 -30.36 20.79
CA GLU A 75 81.33 -29.32 20.23
C GLU A 75 82.59 -29.06 21.10
N THR A 76 82.48 -29.23 22.43
CA THR A 76 83.57 -28.93 23.39
C THR A 76 84.42 -30.14 23.80
N GLY A 77 84.05 -31.36 23.41
CA GLY A 77 84.87 -32.56 23.68
C GLY A 77 85.05 -32.90 25.16
N SER A 78 83.96 -32.82 25.95
CA SER A 78 83.96 -33.09 27.40
C SER A 78 83.75 -34.57 27.74
N ASP A 79 84.41 -35.08 28.80
CA ASP A 79 84.25 -36.47 29.29
C ASP A 79 82.81 -36.83 29.75
N ASN A 80 81.94 -35.84 29.99
CA ASN A 80 80.55 -36.03 30.40
C ASN A 80 79.57 -36.31 29.23
N ILE A 81 80.06 -36.46 27.99
CA ILE A 81 79.23 -36.74 26.80
C ILE A 81 78.40 -38.02 26.99
N GLN A 82 78.97 -39.09 27.56
CA GLN A 82 78.25 -40.36 27.72
C GLN A 82 77.08 -40.26 28.71
N GLU A 83 77.20 -39.47 29.77
CA GLU A 83 76.11 -39.25 30.74
C GLU A 83 75.01 -38.36 30.16
N LEU A 84 75.39 -37.33 29.39
CA LEU A 84 74.42 -36.46 28.71
C LEU A 84 73.69 -37.18 27.57
N GLN A 85 74.38 -38.08 26.87
CA GLN A 85 73.80 -38.94 25.85
C GLN A 85 72.76 -39.88 26.48
N LYS A 86 73.08 -40.55 27.59
CA LYS A 86 72.11 -41.40 28.32
C LYS A 86 70.87 -40.62 28.78
N LYS A 87 71.04 -39.42 29.36
CA LYS A 87 69.92 -38.56 29.77
C LYS A 87 69.07 -38.09 28.60
N PHE A 88 69.67 -37.87 27.43
CA PHE A 88 68.94 -37.54 26.21
C PHE A 88 68.20 -38.76 25.65
N ASP A 89 68.82 -39.94 25.64
CA ASP A 89 68.18 -41.18 25.22
C ASP A 89 66.99 -41.54 26.13
N GLU A 90 67.09 -41.30 27.44
CA GLU A 90 65.98 -41.39 28.41
C GLU A 90 64.84 -40.42 28.07
N LEU A 91 65.16 -39.16 27.77
CA LEU A 91 64.17 -38.15 27.35
C LEU A 91 63.58 -38.45 25.97
N GLU A 92 64.29 -39.16 25.09
CA GLU A 92 63.77 -39.60 23.80
C GLU A 92 62.75 -40.74 23.97
N VAL A 93 62.94 -41.62 24.95
CA VAL A 93 61.92 -42.61 25.34
C VAL A 93 60.69 -41.89 25.90
N GLU A 94 60.87 -40.93 26.81
CA GLU A 94 59.76 -40.10 27.31
C GLU A 94 59.06 -39.33 26.17
N ALA A 95 59.79 -38.85 25.16
CA ALA A 95 59.20 -38.15 24.01
C ALA A 95 58.25 -39.05 23.19
N LYS A 96 58.60 -40.34 23.04
CA LYS A 96 57.73 -41.32 22.37
C LYS A 96 56.46 -41.57 23.19
N GLU A 97 56.56 -41.63 24.52
CA GLU A 97 55.39 -41.71 25.40
C GLU A 97 54.50 -40.47 25.31
N TRP A 98 55.09 -39.27 25.26
CA TRP A 98 54.36 -38.02 25.05
C TRP A 98 53.67 -37.98 23.68
N SER A 99 54.31 -38.48 22.63
CA SER A 99 53.70 -38.60 21.30
C SER A 99 52.44 -39.45 21.33
N VAL A 100 52.46 -40.59 22.03
CA VAL A 100 51.27 -41.43 22.23
C VAL A 100 50.17 -40.65 22.94
N LYS A 101 50.48 -39.98 24.06
CA LYS A 101 49.52 -39.17 24.82
C LYS A 101 48.91 -38.03 24.01
N VAL A 102 49.70 -37.35 23.15
CA VAL A 102 49.19 -36.32 22.22
C VAL A 102 48.16 -36.93 21.27
N THR A 103 48.46 -38.09 20.67
CA THR A 103 47.50 -38.75 19.76
C THR A 103 46.23 -39.23 20.46
N GLU A 104 46.32 -39.63 21.74
CA GLU A 104 45.16 -39.99 22.55
C GLU A 104 44.25 -38.80 22.83
N ILE A 105 44.82 -37.64 23.19
CA ILE A 105 44.06 -36.41 23.42
C ILE A 105 43.40 -35.92 22.13
N GLN A 106 44.11 -35.98 21.00
CA GLN A 106 43.53 -35.63 19.69
C GLN A 106 42.39 -36.58 19.30
N LYS A 107 42.50 -37.88 19.61
CA LYS A 107 41.40 -38.84 19.41
C LYS A 107 40.21 -38.51 20.29
N LYS A 108 40.42 -38.20 21.57
CA LYS A 108 39.35 -37.77 22.50
C LYS A 108 38.68 -36.48 22.02
N GLU A 109 39.44 -35.52 21.50
CA GLU A 109 38.89 -34.27 20.93
C GLU A 109 38.06 -34.53 19.67
N ARG A 110 38.50 -35.45 18.79
CA ARG A 110 37.75 -35.83 17.58
C ARG A 110 36.48 -36.63 17.87
N LEU A 111 36.49 -37.47 18.91
CA LEU A 111 35.34 -38.28 19.33
C LEU A 111 34.37 -37.52 20.24
N ARG A 112 34.73 -36.31 20.68
CA ARG A 112 33.86 -35.49 21.52
C ARG A 112 32.56 -35.17 20.76
N PRO A 113 31.39 -35.39 21.38
CA PRO A 113 30.12 -35.05 20.75
C PRO A 113 30.05 -33.57 20.38
N LEU A 114 29.45 -33.30 19.23
CA LEU A 114 29.13 -31.95 18.78
C LEU A 114 27.92 -31.44 19.54
N ASN A 115 28.05 -30.27 20.14
CA ASN A 115 27.02 -29.59 20.91
C ASN A 115 27.00 -28.09 20.56
N ILE A 116 26.07 -27.32 21.13
CA ILE A 116 25.90 -25.88 20.85
C ILE A 116 27.23 -25.10 21.02
N ASP A 117 28.06 -25.50 21.98
CA ASP A 117 29.32 -24.80 22.31
C ASP A 117 30.50 -25.18 21.39
N THR A 118 30.39 -26.30 20.66
CA THR A 118 31.45 -26.82 19.78
C THR A 118 31.11 -26.71 18.30
N ILE A 119 29.83 -26.69 17.94
CA ILE A 119 29.36 -26.59 16.55
C ILE A 119 29.59 -25.18 15.99
N CYS A 120 29.28 -24.14 16.77
CA CYS A 120 29.39 -22.76 16.32
C CYS A 120 29.73 -21.79 17.46
N LYS A 121 30.02 -20.55 17.09
CA LYS A 121 30.21 -19.42 18.01
C LYS A 121 29.38 -18.26 17.48
N ASP A 122 28.89 -17.40 18.39
CA ASP A 122 28.20 -16.20 17.97
C ASP A 122 29.17 -15.27 17.22
N ALA A 123 28.92 -15.10 15.91
CA ALA A 123 29.71 -14.23 15.06
C ALA A 123 29.16 -12.79 15.04
N LYS A 124 27.84 -12.63 15.20
CA LYS A 124 27.16 -11.34 15.12
C LYS A 124 25.76 -11.45 15.72
N SER A 125 25.54 -10.72 16.81
CA SER A 125 24.21 -10.49 17.36
C SER A 125 23.80 -9.04 17.14
N LYS A 126 22.67 -8.83 16.43
CA LYS A 126 22.08 -7.51 16.22
C LYS A 126 20.60 -7.58 16.56
N THR A 127 20.21 -6.82 17.58
CA THR A 127 18.80 -6.62 17.94
C THR A 127 18.32 -5.27 17.43
N VAL A 128 17.12 -5.22 16.86
CA VAL A 128 16.46 -3.99 16.43
C VAL A 128 15.07 -3.99 17.02
N ILE A 129 14.78 -3.01 17.88
CA ILE A 129 13.47 -2.84 18.49
C ILE A 129 12.77 -1.69 17.76
N ASN A 130 11.64 -1.99 17.13
CA ASN A 130 10.80 -0.97 16.53
C ASN A 130 10.00 -0.24 17.63
N SER A 131 10.63 0.76 18.24
CA SER A 131 10.01 1.55 19.31
C SER A 131 8.94 2.50 18.74
N PRO A 132 7.78 2.66 19.39
CA PRO A 132 6.74 3.59 18.95
C PRO A 132 7.19 5.06 18.98
N LYS A 133 8.30 5.38 19.66
CA LYS A 133 8.94 6.71 19.65
C LYS A 133 9.68 7.02 18.34
N LEU A 134 9.89 6.01 17.50
CA LEU A 134 10.50 6.12 16.17
C LEU A 134 9.44 6.29 15.07
N LYS A 135 8.16 6.46 15.43
CA LYS A 135 7.17 6.89 14.45
C LYS A 135 7.72 8.14 13.79
N HIS A 136 7.89 8.07 12.48
CA HIS A 136 8.12 9.24 11.68
C HIS A 136 6.87 10.09 11.86
N GLU A 137 6.93 11.06 12.78
CA GLU A 137 6.15 12.27 12.60
C GLU A 137 6.67 12.79 11.27
N GLU A 138 5.90 12.57 10.19
CA GLU A 138 5.96 13.52 9.10
C GLU A 138 5.85 14.87 9.80
N ASN A 139 6.92 15.66 9.78
CA ASN A 139 6.79 17.08 10.01
C ASN A 139 5.77 17.50 8.97
N LEU A 140 4.50 17.53 9.38
CA LEU A 140 3.45 18.29 8.76
C LEU A 140 3.93 19.73 8.94
N ASP A 141 4.85 20.13 8.07
CA ASP A 141 5.19 21.52 7.88
C ASP A 141 3.85 22.21 7.72
N SER A 142 3.60 23.19 8.58
CA SER A 142 2.37 23.98 8.63
C SER A 142 2.05 24.72 7.31
N THR A 143 2.86 24.50 6.26
CA THR A 143 2.71 24.95 4.88
C THR A 143 1.98 23.94 3.97
N SER A 144 1.85 22.66 4.34
CA SER A 144 1.08 21.63 3.59
C SER A 144 -0.40 21.54 3.99
N ASN A 145 -0.93 22.61 4.61
CA ASN A 145 -2.34 22.79 4.91
C ASN A 145 -3.11 23.45 3.74
N SER A 146 -2.56 23.42 2.52
CA SER A 146 -3.38 23.80 1.36
C SER A 146 -4.39 22.68 1.12
N GLU A 147 -5.68 23.03 1.07
CA GLU A 147 -6.76 22.14 0.65
C GLU A 147 -6.40 21.41 -0.66
N GLU A 148 -5.60 22.05 -1.52
CA GLU A 148 -5.07 21.49 -2.76
C GLU A 148 -4.13 20.28 -2.55
N ALA A 149 -3.31 20.27 -1.50
CA ALA A 149 -2.42 19.15 -1.20
C ALA A 149 -3.20 17.92 -0.74
N ALA A 150 -4.24 18.13 0.09
CA ALA A 150 -5.17 17.08 0.49
C ALA A 150 -5.98 16.54 -0.71
N VAL A 151 -6.41 17.42 -1.61
CA VAL A 151 -7.10 17.04 -2.85
C VAL A 151 -6.18 16.25 -3.79
N ASN A 152 -4.92 16.64 -3.93
CA ASN A 152 -3.95 15.92 -4.77
C ASN A 152 -3.61 14.53 -4.18
N ARG A 153 -3.41 14.45 -2.86
CA ARG A 153 -3.26 13.16 -2.15
C ARG A 153 -4.47 12.25 -2.36
N LEU A 154 -5.68 12.81 -2.27
CA LEU A 154 -6.91 12.07 -2.54
C LEU A 154 -6.95 11.56 -3.99
N LYS A 155 -6.64 12.40 -4.98
CA LYS A 155 -6.62 12.02 -6.40
C LYS A 155 -5.62 10.89 -6.67
N GLU A 156 -4.39 11.01 -6.16
CA GLU A 156 -3.35 9.99 -6.35
C GLU A 156 -3.73 8.66 -5.68
N PHE A 157 -4.22 8.72 -4.44
CA PHE A 157 -4.68 7.55 -3.70
C PHE A 157 -5.84 6.85 -4.40
N VAL A 158 -6.85 7.62 -4.81
CA VAL A 158 -8.03 7.10 -5.52
C VAL A 158 -7.62 6.48 -6.84
N ASN A 159 -6.73 7.09 -7.61
CA ASN A 159 -6.26 6.52 -8.88
C ASN A 159 -5.55 5.18 -8.67
N LYS A 160 -4.73 5.06 -7.62
CA LYS A 160 -3.99 3.83 -7.30
C LYS A 160 -4.89 2.72 -6.77
N HIS A 161 -5.89 3.06 -5.95
CA HIS A 161 -6.70 2.09 -5.21
C HIS A 161 -8.15 1.98 -5.69
N ASN A 162 -8.56 2.67 -6.77
CA ASN A 162 -9.96 2.77 -7.21
C ASN A 162 -10.67 1.41 -7.29
N LYS A 163 -10.03 0.43 -7.95
CA LYS A 163 -10.59 -0.92 -8.13
C LYS A 163 -10.82 -1.63 -6.80
N ALA A 164 -9.91 -1.43 -5.85
CA ALA A 164 -10.00 -2.04 -4.52
C ALA A 164 -11.07 -1.34 -3.66
N ILE A 165 -11.19 -0.02 -3.73
CA ILE A 165 -12.25 0.76 -3.07
C ILE A 165 -13.63 0.34 -3.59
N ARG A 166 -13.79 0.25 -4.91
CA ARG A 166 -15.05 -0.22 -5.51
C ARG A 166 -15.38 -1.64 -5.10
N LYS A 167 -14.39 -2.54 -5.11
CA LYS A 167 -14.58 -3.92 -4.65
C LYS A 167 -15.02 -3.97 -3.19
N PHE A 168 -14.44 -3.15 -2.32
CA PHE A 168 -14.86 -3.04 -0.92
C PHE A 168 -16.32 -2.56 -0.80
N GLY A 169 -16.69 -1.51 -1.54
CA GLY A 169 -18.07 -0.99 -1.52
C GLY A 169 -19.13 -1.96 -2.01
N LEU A 170 -18.76 -3.00 -2.76
CA LEU A 170 -19.65 -4.08 -3.20
C LEU A 170 -19.77 -5.23 -2.20
N LEU A 171 -18.96 -5.26 -1.13
CA LEU A 171 -19.07 -6.29 -0.10
C LEU A 171 -20.29 -6.02 0.80
N GLN A 172 -20.80 -7.07 1.43
CA GLN A 172 -21.93 -6.97 2.37
C GLN A 172 -21.67 -7.75 3.65
N LYS A 173 -21.17 -8.99 3.51
CA LYS A 173 -20.92 -9.86 4.64
C LYS A 173 -19.77 -9.30 5.47
N PRO A 174 -19.93 -9.17 6.81
CA PRO A 174 -18.91 -8.56 7.67
C PRO A 174 -17.60 -9.34 7.67
N LEU A 175 -17.65 -10.67 7.51
CA LEU A 175 -16.47 -11.52 7.39
C LEU A 175 -15.67 -11.23 6.11
N ASP A 176 -16.37 -11.01 4.99
CA ASP A 176 -15.73 -10.74 3.71
C ASP A 176 -15.10 -9.34 3.71
N SER A 177 -15.82 -8.34 4.23
CA SER A 177 -15.30 -6.98 4.47
C SER A 177 -14.08 -7.01 5.39
N GLN A 178 -14.11 -7.78 6.48
CA GLN A 178 -12.98 -7.93 7.40
C GLN A 178 -11.76 -8.53 6.69
N ASN A 179 -11.93 -9.68 6.01
CA ASN A 179 -10.83 -10.35 5.32
C ASN A 179 -10.24 -9.50 4.20
N PHE A 180 -11.07 -8.73 3.51
CA PHE A 180 -10.63 -7.81 2.47
C PHE A 180 -9.79 -6.67 3.04
N LEU A 181 -10.24 -6.03 4.13
CA LEU A 181 -9.49 -4.93 4.78
C LEU A 181 -8.21 -5.42 5.47
N VAL A 182 -8.17 -6.65 5.97
CA VAL A 182 -6.94 -7.25 6.50
C VAL A 182 -5.91 -7.50 5.39
N LYS A 183 -6.36 -7.89 4.18
CA LYS A 183 -5.49 -8.04 3.00
C LYS A 183 -5.05 -6.70 2.40
N HIS A 184 -5.88 -5.67 2.56
CA HIS A 184 -5.62 -4.33 2.07
C HIS A 184 -5.74 -3.27 3.20
N PRO A 185 -4.80 -3.24 4.16
CA PRO A 185 -4.86 -2.31 5.29
C PRO A 185 -4.81 -0.84 4.85
N ASP A 186 -4.21 -0.55 3.70
CA ASP A 186 -4.07 0.81 3.17
C ASP A 186 -5.41 1.46 2.80
N LEU A 187 -6.47 0.66 2.60
CA LEU A 187 -7.81 1.17 2.34
C LEU A 187 -8.48 1.77 3.58
N VAL A 188 -7.97 1.47 4.77
CA VAL A 188 -8.53 1.96 6.02
C VAL A 188 -8.01 3.36 6.30
N CYS A 189 -8.62 4.35 5.64
CA CYS A 189 -8.26 5.76 5.71
C CYS A 189 -9.47 6.66 5.41
N GLU A 190 -9.35 7.95 5.71
CA GLU A 190 -10.41 8.95 5.46
C GLU A 190 -10.66 9.14 3.97
N GLU A 191 -9.62 9.04 3.14
CA GLU A 191 -9.70 9.18 1.69
C GLU A 191 -10.62 8.11 1.06
N THR A 192 -10.58 6.87 1.56
CA THR A 192 -11.48 5.81 1.11
C THR A 192 -12.93 6.11 1.47
N ALA A 193 -13.19 6.60 2.70
CA ALA A 193 -14.54 6.99 3.09
C ALA A 193 -15.08 8.11 2.20
N ASN A 194 -14.27 9.15 1.93
CA ASN A 194 -14.64 10.26 1.05
C ASN A 194 -14.93 9.80 -0.38
N GLN A 195 -14.11 8.90 -0.93
CA GLN A 195 -14.35 8.35 -2.26
C GLN A 195 -15.63 7.52 -2.35
N LEU A 196 -15.97 6.76 -1.29
CA LEU A 196 -17.23 6.01 -1.23
C LEU A 196 -18.43 6.94 -1.16
N VAL A 197 -18.33 8.08 -0.45
CA VAL A 197 -19.39 9.12 -0.43
C VAL A 197 -19.62 9.70 -1.82
N ILE A 198 -18.54 10.08 -2.52
CA ILE A 198 -18.63 10.62 -3.90
C ILE A 198 -19.30 9.59 -4.82
N TRP A 199 -18.87 8.33 -4.73
CA TRP A 199 -19.45 7.27 -5.53
C TRP A 199 -20.95 7.05 -5.23
N CYS A 200 -21.38 7.18 -3.97
CA CYS A 200 -22.81 7.12 -3.64
C CYS A 200 -23.60 8.28 -4.27
N ILE A 201 -23.03 9.49 -4.34
CA ILE A 201 -23.66 10.64 -4.99
C ILE A 201 -23.77 10.40 -6.50
N ASP A 202 -22.70 9.91 -7.14
CA ASP A 202 -22.69 9.60 -8.57
C ASP A 202 -23.77 8.54 -8.91
N LEU A 203 -23.87 7.48 -8.09
CA LEU A 203 -24.91 6.47 -8.25
C LEU A 203 -26.33 7.01 -8.07
N ALA A 204 -26.51 7.98 -7.17
CA ALA A 204 -27.81 8.63 -6.98
C ALA A 204 -28.18 9.55 -8.16
N MET A 205 -27.20 10.22 -8.79
CA MET A 205 -27.42 10.99 -10.01
C MET A 205 -27.73 10.09 -11.22
N GLU A 206 -27.13 8.90 -11.29
CA GLU A 206 -27.43 7.87 -12.29
C GLU A 206 -28.74 7.09 -12.02
N GLU A 207 -29.52 7.49 -11.01
CA GLU A 207 -30.77 6.82 -10.57
C GLU A 207 -30.60 5.35 -10.13
N LYS A 208 -29.37 4.91 -9.83
CA LYS A 208 -29.05 3.54 -9.36
C LYS A 208 -29.19 3.42 -7.85
N PHE A 209 -30.41 3.58 -7.34
CA PHE A 209 -30.69 3.64 -5.90
C PHE A 209 -30.36 2.34 -5.15
N GLU A 210 -30.60 1.17 -5.73
CA GLU A 210 -30.28 -0.12 -5.07
C GLU A 210 -28.77 -0.27 -4.82
N LEU A 211 -27.96 0.07 -5.82
CA LEU A 211 -26.51 0.00 -5.71
C LEU A 211 -25.98 1.07 -4.73
N MET A 212 -26.56 2.27 -4.75
CA MET A 212 -26.25 3.32 -3.77
C MET A 212 -26.53 2.84 -2.34
N GLU A 213 -27.67 2.17 -2.11
CA GLU A 213 -28.01 1.64 -0.79
C GLU A 213 -27.00 0.59 -0.32
N HIS A 214 -26.52 -0.25 -1.22
CA HIS A 214 -25.49 -1.24 -0.92
C HIS A 214 -24.14 -0.61 -0.58
N VAL A 215 -23.66 0.32 -1.41
CA VAL A 215 -22.38 1.02 -1.20
C VAL A 215 -22.44 1.90 0.06
N SER A 216 -23.59 2.50 0.36
CA SER A 216 -23.79 3.34 1.54
C SER A 216 -23.53 2.57 2.85
N HIS A 217 -23.88 1.28 2.90
CA HIS A 217 -23.61 0.44 4.07
C HIS A 217 -22.10 0.32 4.33
N GLN A 218 -21.31 0.02 3.29
CA GLN A 218 -19.85 -0.09 3.43
C GLN A 218 -19.19 1.26 3.72
N CYS A 219 -19.77 2.37 3.24
CA CYS A 219 -19.32 3.72 3.58
C CYS A 219 -19.45 3.99 5.09
N ILE A 220 -20.60 3.69 5.69
CA ILE A 220 -20.81 3.85 7.14
C ILE A 220 -19.92 2.91 7.95
N VAL A 221 -19.73 1.67 7.48
CA VAL A 221 -18.77 0.74 8.11
C VAL A 221 -17.37 1.35 8.18
N MET A 222 -16.90 1.97 7.08
CA MET A 222 -15.60 2.66 7.07
C MET A 222 -15.58 3.85 8.03
N GLN A 223 -16.62 4.69 8.02
CA GLN A 223 -16.72 5.87 8.91
C GLN A 223 -16.72 5.48 10.40
N PHE A 224 -17.53 4.50 10.80
CA PHE A 224 -17.60 4.02 12.18
C PHE A 224 -16.27 3.39 12.64
N MET A 225 -15.54 2.73 11.72
CA MET A 225 -14.22 2.20 12.02
C MET A 225 -13.19 3.32 12.26
N LEU A 226 -13.24 4.39 11.45
CA LEU A 226 -12.40 5.58 11.65
C LEU A 226 -12.76 6.31 12.95
N GLU A 227 -14.05 6.40 13.28
CA GLU A 227 -14.52 6.99 14.53
C GLU A 227 -14.05 6.18 15.75
N LEU A 228 -14.21 4.85 15.72
CA LEU A 228 -13.71 3.96 16.76
C LEU A 228 -12.19 4.13 16.98
N ALA A 229 -11.44 4.28 15.89
CA ALA A 229 -10.00 4.50 15.94
C ALA A 229 -9.65 5.85 16.59
N LYS A 230 -10.39 6.91 16.25
CA LYS A 230 -10.28 8.24 16.89
C LYS A 230 -10.59 8.16 18.39
N SER A 231 -11.67 7.49 18.78
CA SER A 231 -12.03 7.32 20.20
C SER A 231 -10.95 6.55 20.99
N LEU A 232 -10.35 5.53 20.39
CA LEU A 232 -9.30 4.72 21.02
C LEU A 232 -7.90 5.33 20.92
N LYS A 233 -7.72 6.41 20.12
CA LYS A 233 -6.41 7.01 19.80
C LYS A 233 -5.41 6.02 19.22
N VAL A 234 -5.91 5.08 18.43
CA VAL A 234 -5.11 4.05 17.74
C VAL A 234 -5.22 4.28 16.24
N ASP A 235 -4.21 3.84 15.49
CA ASP A 235 -4.27 3.83 14.03
C ASP A 235 -5.50 3.02 13.57
N PRO A 236 -6.36 3.58 12.68
CA PRO A 236 -7.51 2.88 12.10
C PRO A 236 -7.22 1.47 11.58
N ARG A 237 -6.02 1.24 11.05
CA ARG A 237 -5.60 -0.05 10.49
C ARG A 237 -5.50 -1.15 11.55
N ALA A 238 -5.20 -0.80 12.80
CA ALA A 238 -5.15 -1.76 13.91
C ALA A 238 -6.55 -2.06 14.48
N CYS A 239 -7.54 -1.21 14.21
CA CYS A 239 -8.90 -1.34 14.73
C CYS A 239 -9.82 -2.24 13.88
N ILE A 240 -9.35 -2.75 12.73
CA ILE A 240 -10.14 -3.59 11.82
C ILE A 240 -10.73 -4.81 12.54
N ARG A 241 -9.89 -5.64 13.17
CA ARG A 241 -10.36 -6.88 13.83
C ARG A 241 -11.25 -6.59 15.04
N PRO A 242 -10.89 -5.67 15.96
CA PRO A 242 -11.77 -5.29 17.07
C PRO A 242 -13.14 -4.76 16.63
N PHE A 243 -13.19 -3.97 15.55
CA PHE A 243 -14.44 -3.44 15.01
C PHE A 243 -15.38 -4.57 14.56
N PHE A 244 -14.91 -5.48 13.70
CA PHE A 244 -15.75 -6.58 13.21
C PHE A 244 -16.08 -7.62 14.28
N ALA A 245 -15.27 -7.73 15.35
CA ALA A 245 -15.62 -8.55 16.51
C ALA A 245 -16.85 -7.99 17.24
N LYS A 246 -16.93 -6.67 17.42
CA LYS A 246 -18.12 -5.99 17.95
C LYS A 246 -19.31 -6.09 16.99
N PHE A 247 -19.06 -6.06 15.69
CA PHE A 247 -20.10 -6.18 14.68
C PHE A 247 -20.77 -7.58 14.63
N LYS A 248 -20.07 -8.64 15.07
CA LYS A 248 -20.65 -9.99 15.16
C LYS A 248 -21.59 -10.16 16.36
N ASN A 249 -21.28 -9.51 17.48
CA ASN A 249 -22.10 -9.52 18.69
C ASN A 249 -22.48 -8.07 19.04
N PRO A 250 -23.32 -7.42 18.22
CA PRO A 250 -23.64 -6.02 18.43
C PRO A 250 -24.54 -5.86 19.65
N GLU A 251 -24.23 -4.86 20.46
CA GLU A 251 -25.16 -4.35 21.47
C GLU A 251 -26.36 -3.73 20.73
N PRO A 252 -27.61 -3.97 21.17
CA PRO A 252 -28.80 -3.51 20.45
C PRO A 252 -28.84 -1.99 20.26
N GLU A 253 -28.29 -1.23 21.20
CA GLU A 253 -28.15 0.23 21.10
C GLU A 253 -27.17 0.63 20.00
N TYR A 254 -26.05 -0.07 19.87
CA TYR A 254 -25.05 0.17 18.82
C TYR A 254 -25.60 -0.14 17.42
N GLN A 255 -26.35 -1.24 17.29
CA GLN A 255 -26.99 -1.59 16.01
C GLN A 255 -28.06 -0.56 15.61
N LYS A 256 -28.81 -0.05 16.58
CA LYS A 256 -29.80 1.00 16.34
C LYS A 256 -29.12 2.29 15.88
N ALA A 257 -28.10 2.76 16.59
CA ALA A 257 -27.33 3.94 16.21
C ALA A 257 -26.71 3.80 14.80
N PHE A 258 -26.19 2.62 14.46
CA PHE A 258 -25.66 2.34 13.12
C PHE A 258 -26.74 2.44 12.03
N ASN A 259 -27.92 1.87 12.27
CA ASN A 259 -29.03 1.92 11.31
C ASN A 259 -29.60 3.34 11.16
N ASP A 260 -29.70 4.08 12.27
CA ASP A 260 -30.17 5.47 12.28
C ASP A 260 -29.19 6.36 11.47
N GLU A 261 -27.88 6.25 11.70
CA GLU A 261 -26.87 6.95 10.89
C GLU A 261 -26.88 6.54 9.42
N LEU A 262 -27.09 5.26 9.12
CA LEU A 262 -27.21 4.78 7.75
C LEU A 262 -28.42 5.39 7.02
N SER A 263 -29.57 5.49 7.70
CA SER A 263 -30.75 6.13 7.12
C SER A 263 -30.53 7.63 6.89
N ALA A 264 -30.01 8.35 7.88
CA ALA A 264 -29.69 9.76 7.77
C ALA A 264 -28.66 10.02 6.66
N PHE A 265 -27.65 9.15 6.52
CA PHE A 265 -26.66 9.24 5.45
C PHE A 265 -27.27 9.05 4.06
N ARG A 266 -28.17 8.08 3.88
CA ARG A 266 -28.90 7.89 2.62
C ARG A 266 -29.75 9.10 2.26
N GLU A 267 -30.42 9.71 3.23
CA GLU A 267 -31.18 10.94 3.01
C GLU A 267 -30.28 12.11 2.61
N ARG A 268 -29.15 12.30 3.29
CA ARG A 268 -28.14 13.32 2.94
C ARG A 268 -27.61 13.14 1.51
N ILE A 269 -27.34 11.91 1.08
CA ILE A 269 -26.89 11.63 -0.30
C ILE A 269 -27.97 12.00 -1.31
N ARG A 270 -29.23 11.59 -1.08
CA ARG A 270 -30.34 11.92 -1.99
C ARG A 270 -30.57 13.42 -2.08
N ALA A 271 -30.52 14.13 -0.95
CA ALA A 271 -30.63 15.59 -0.94
C ALA A 271 -29.48 16.24 -1.72
N ARG A 272 -28.24 15.77 -1.53
CA ARG A 272 -27.07 16.32 -2.22
C ARG A 272 -27.07 16.01 -3.72
N ALA A 273 -27.59 14.85 -4.12
CA ALA A 273 -27.76 14.50 -5.53
C ALA A 273 -28.78 15.42 -6.21
N LYS A 274 -29.90 15.74 -5.54
CA LYS A 274 -30.90 16.69 -6.05
C LYS A 274 -30.30 18.09 -6.24
N VAL A 275 -29.58 18.60 -5.24
CA VAL A 275 -28.91 19.92 -5.34
C VAL A 275 -27.93 19.94 -6.51
N ARG A 276 -27.12 18.90 -6.68
CA ARG A 276 -26.19 18.81 -7.83
C ARG A 276 -26.89 18.71 -9.18
N LEU A 277 -28.03 18.02 -9.24
CA LEU A 277 -28.83 17.95 -10.46
C LEU A 277 -29.41 19.33 -10.80
N GLU A 278 -29.96 20.04 -9.82
CA GLU A 278 -30.47 21.40 -9.96
C GLU A 278 -29.37 22.39 -10.39
N GLU A 279 -28.19 22.32 -9.78
CA GLU A 279 -27.01 23.11 -10.19
C GLU A 279 -26.59 22.83 -11.64
N ALA A 280 -26.54 21.56 -12.04
CA ALA A 280 -26.21 21.19 -13.42
C ALA A 280 -27.29 21.64 -14.41
N MET A 281 -28.57 21.57 -14.04
CA MET A 281 -29.67 22.07 -14.87
C MET A 281 -29.60 23.59 -15.04
N MET A 282 -29.36 24.35 -13.97
CA MET A 282 -29.19 25.80 -14.05
C MET A 282 -28.00 26.20 -14.93
N GLN A 283 -26.87 25.47 -14.86
CA GLN A 283 -25.72 25.74 -15.74
C GLN A 283 -26.04 25.49 -17.21
N ILE A 284 -26.78 24.42 -17.53
CA ILE A 284 -27.24 24.15 -18.90
C ILE A 284 -28.20 25.25 -19.36
N GLU A 285 -29.14 25.67 -18.51
CA GLU A 285 -30.05 26.78 -18.81
C GLU A 285 -29.30 28.11 -19.04
N GLU A 286 -28.27 28.41 -18.24
CA GLU A 286 -27.42 29.59 -18.43
C GLU A 286 -26.59 29.52 -19.72
N GLU A 287 -26.03 28.35 -20.06
CA GLU A 287 -25.34 28.14 -21.34
C GLU A 287 -26.29 28.26 -22.53
N GLU A 288 -27.53 27.76 -22.41
CA GLU A 288 -28.56 27.94 -23.43
C GLU A 288 -28.98 29.41 -23.55
N LYS A 289 -29.13 30.12 -22.44
CA LYS A 289 -29.39 31.56 -22.43
C LYS A 289 -28.26 32.31 -23.14
N GLN A 290 -27.00 32.00 -22.82
CA GLN A 290 -25.84 32.61 -23.49
C GLN A 290 -25.81 32.36 -25.00
N LYS A 291 -26.17 31.14 -25.45
CA LYS A 291 -26.27 30.81 -26.89
C LYS A 291 -27.44 31.52 -27.59
N ARG A 292 -28.46 31.95 -26.84
CA ARG A 292 -29.65 32.65 -27.35
C ARG A 292 -29.51 34.18 -27.30
N LEU A 293 -28.45 34.73 -26.72
CA LEU A 293 -28.23 36.17 -26.66
C LEU A 293 -28.10 36.78 -28.06
N GLY A 294 -28.83 37.87 -28.29
CA GLY A 294 -28.75 38.65 -29.51
C GLY A 294 -27.43 39.43 -29.66
N PRO A 295 -27.25 40.14 -30.79
CA PRO A 295 -26.01 40.84 -31.12
C PRO A 295 -25.58 41.92 -30.09
N GLY A 296 -26.50 42.40 -29.25
CA GLY A 296 -26.25 43.33 -28.15
C GLY A 296 -26.22 42.69 -26.76
N GLY A 297 -26.19 41.36 -26.65
CA GLY A 297 -26.09 40.64 -25.37
C GLY A 297 -27.38 40.62 -24.54
N LEU A 298 -28.53 40.88 -25.18
CA LEU A 298 -29.86 40.75 -24.56
C LEU A 298 -30.55 39.48 -25.03
N ASP A 299 -31.26 38.79 -24.14
CA ASP A 299 -32.06 37.61 -24.48
C ASP A 299 -33.36 38.03 -25.22
N PRO A 300 -33.62 37.52 -26.43
CA PRO A 300 -34.87 37.71 -27.16
C PRO A 300 -36.14 37.46 -26.32
N VAL A 301 -36.14 36.42 -25.48
CA VAL A 301 -37.32 36.01 -24.71
C VAL A 301 -37.56 36.97 -23.55
N GLU A 302 -36.50 37.35 -22.82
CA GLU A 302 -36.60 38.31 -21.72
C GLU A 302 -36.99 39.72 -22.23
N VAL A 303 -36.48 40.13 -23.40
CA VAL A 303 -36.89 41.38 -24.01
C VAL A 303 -38.35 41.32 -24.42
N PHE A 304 -38.80 40.27 -25.12
CA PHE A 304 -40.20 40.11 -25.54
C PHE A 304 -41.18 40.15 -24.37
N GLU A 305 -40.93 39.43 -23.27
CA GLU A 305 -41.79 39.44 -22.09
C GLU A 305 -41.84 40.80 -21.37
N SER A 306 -40.77 41.58 -21.47
CA SER A 306 -40.70 42.93 -20.89
C SER A 306 -41.30 44.04 -21.77
N LEU A 307 -41.69 43.72 -23.01
CA LEU A 307 -42.31 44.70 -23.91
C LEU A 307 -43.77 45.00 -23.49
N PRO A 308 -44.25 46.22 -23.70
CA PRO A 308 -45.68 46.54 -23.56
C PRO A 308 -46.55 45.60 -24.41
N THR A 309 -47.72 45.21 -23.90
CA THR A 309 -48.65 44.27 -24.57
C THR A 309 -48.99 44.69 -26.00
N ASN A 310 -49.12 46.00 -26.26
CA ASN A 310 -49.36 46.53 -27.60
C ASN A 310 -48.21 46.25 -28.57
N LEU A 311 -46.96 46.25 -28.10
CA LEU A 311 -45.78 45.93 -28.90
C LEU A 311 -45.59 44.41 -29.03
N GLN A 312 -45.87 43.63 -27.97
CA GLN A 312 -45.89 42.16 -28.02
C GLN A 312 -46.84 41.66 -29.12
N GLU A 313 -48.07 42.20 -29.17
CA GLU A 313 -49.04 41.86 -30.22
C GLU A 313 -48.57 42.22 -31.64
N CYS A 314 -47.77 43.28 -31.81
CA CYS A 314 -47.20 43.65 -33.10
C CYS A 314 -46.18 42.61 -33.59
N PHE A 315 -45.35 42.09 -32.67
CA PHE A 315 -44.37 41.04 -32.97
C PHE A 315 -45.04 39.66 -33.15
N GLU A 316 -46.10 39.35 -32.41
CA GLU A 316 -46.89 38.12 -32.57
C GLU A 316 -47.61 38.07 -33.92
N LYS A 317 -48.21 39.19 -34.34
CA LYS A 317 -48.95 39.30 -35.62
C LYS A 317 -48.02 39.54 -36.81
N LYS A 318 -46.72 39.79 -36.57
CA LYS A 318 -45.70 40.15 -37.58
C LYS A 318 -46.12 41.33 -38.47
N ASP A 319 -46.80 42.31 -37.87
CA ASP A 319 -47.36 43.45 -38.60
C ASP A 319 -46.48 44.70 -38.41
N VAL A 320 -45.72 45.04 -39.46
CA VAL A 320 -44.79 46.18 -39.51
C VAL A 320 -45.53 47.53 -39.55
N GLU A 321 -46.76 47.57 -40.05
CA GLU A 321 -47.56 48.80 -40.12
C GLU A 321 -48.22 49.11 -38.78
N LEU A 322 -48.66 48.07 -38.07
CA LEU A 322 -49.14 48.18 -36.69
C LEU A 322 -48.02 48.63 -35.75
N LEU A 323 -46.80 48.09 -35.91
CA LEU A 323 -45.64 48.49 -35.12
C LEU A 323 -45.32 49.98 -35.27
N LYS A 324 -45.32 50.51 -36.51
CA LYS A 324 -45.11 51.95 -36.78
C LYS A 324 -46.20 52.83 -36.17
N THR A 325 -47.45 52.37 -36.23
CA THR A 325 -48.61 53.10 -35.67
C THR A 325 -48.53 53.16 -34.15
N VAL A 326 -48.19 52.05 -33.50
CA VAL A 326 -47.98 51.97 -32.05
C VAL A 326 -46.79 52.83 -31.64
N LEU A 327 -45.68 52.80 -32.40
CA LEU A 327 -44.49 53.61 -32.15
C LEU A 327 -44.76 55.12 -32.24
N CYS A 328 -45.58 55.56 -33.19
CA CYS A 328 -46.00 56.96 -33.32
C CYS A 328 -46.98 57.41 -32.23
N SER A 329 -47.70 56.48 -31.60
CA SER A 329 -48.64 56.78 -30.51
C SER A 329 -47.99 56.86 -29.13
N MET A 330 -46.76 56.37 -28.99
CA MET A 330 -46.00 56.35 -27.74
C MET A 330 -45.07 57.57 -27.61
N ASP A 331 -44.62 57.85 -26.40
CA ASP A 331 -43.64 58.90 -26.13
C ASP A 331 -42.31 58.56 -26.86
N PRO A 332 -41.71 59.50 -27.63
CA PRO A 332 -40.55 59.21 -28.47
C PRO A 332 -39.36 58.59 -27.72
N GLN A 333 -39.16 58.94 -26.44
CA GLN A 333 -38.08 58.40 -25.62
C GLN A 333 -38.31 56.94 -25.22
N GLN A 334 -39.57 56.55 -25.00
CA GLN A 334 -39.94 55.16 -24.67
C GLN A 334 -39.88 54.27 -25.91
N ALA A 335 -40.31 54.80 -27.05
CA ALA A 335 -40.23 54.13 -28.34
C ALA A 335 -38.78 53.79 -28.72
N GLU A 336 -37.86 54.75 -28.59
CA GLU A 336 -36.42 54.55 -28.86
C GLU A 336 -35.80 53.53 -27.89
N TYR A 337 -36.17 53.58 -26.60
CA TYR A 337 -35.72 52.64 -25.58
C TYR A 337 -36.12 51.19 -25.88
N HIS A 338 -37.38 50.95 -26.24
CA HIS A 338 -37.85 49.60 -26.58
C HIS A 338 -37.33 49.12 -27.94
N MET A 339 -37.25 50.00 -28.94
CA MET A 339 -36.73 49.65 -30.27
C MET A 339 -35.25 49.25 -30.22
N LYS A 340 -34.43 50.01 -29.48
CA LYS A 340 -33.01 49.68 -29.28
C LYS A 340 -32.83 48.31 -28.63
N ARG A 341 -33.66 47.96 -27.63
CA ARG A 341 -33.65 46.64 -26.99
C ARG A 341 -34.12 45.53 -27.94
N CYS A 342 -35.06 45.80 -28.83
CA CYS A 342 -35.49 44.85 -29.87
C CYS A 342 -34.37 44.58 -30.89
N VAL A 343 -33.56 45.58 -31.24
CA VAL A 343 -32.39 45.40 -32.11
C VAL A 343 -31.26 44.68 -31.38
N ASP A 344 -30.95 45.08 -30.15
CA ASP A 344 -29.88 44.51 -29.32
C ASP A 344 -30.17 43.04 -28.92
N SER A 345 -31.44 42.65 -28.80
CA SER A 345 -31.84 41.25 -28.61
C SER A 345 -32.02 40.47 -29.92
N GLY A 346 -31.93 41.12 -31.09
CA GLY A 346 -32.14 40.47 -32.39
C GLY A 346 -33.59 40.17 -32.73
N LEU A 347 -34.57 40.69 -31.96
CA LEU A 347 -36.01 40.64 -32.27
C LEU A 347 -36.36 41.43 -33.53
N TRP A 348 -35.58 42.46 -33.86
CA TRP A 348 -35.76 43.33 -35.02
C TRP A 348 -34.42 43.53 -35.73
N VAL A 349 -34.38 43.22 -37.03
CA VAL A 349 -33.20 43.47 -37.88
C VAL A 349 -33.53 44.64 -38.79
N ASP A 350 -32.83 45.76 -38.61
CA ASP A 350 -32.99 46.93 -39.48
C ASP A 350 -32.49 46.59 -40.90
N ASN A 351 -33.41 46.49 -41.84
CA ASN A 351 -33.07 46.36 -43.26
C ASN A 351 -32.52 47.69 -43.80
N ALA A 352 -31.19 47.87 -43.81
CA ALA A 352 -30.40 48.40 -44.95
C ALA A 352 -28.89 48.57 -44.67
N ARG A 353 -28.06 47.86 -45.48
CA ARG A 353 -26.59 48.00 -45.77
C ARG A 353 -25.62 47.53 -44.68
N ASP A 354 -24.77 46.49 -44.80
CA ASP A 354 -24.24 45.72 -45.93
C ASP A 354 -23.95 44.27 -45.48
N GLN A 355 -24.41 43.28 -46.25
CA GLN A 355 -23.73 42.00 -46.49
C GLN A 355 -24.45 41.28 -47.64
N GLN A 356 -24.33 41.85 -48.84
CA GLN A 356 -24.31 41.07 -50.07
C GLN A 356 -22.91 41.24 -50.64
N GLU A 357 -22.07 40.22 -50.44
CA GLU A 357 -21.10 39.69 -51.41
C GLU A 357 -20.20 38.68 -50.68
N GLU A 358 -20.73 37.46 -50.51
CA GLU A 358 -20.00 36.23 -50.83
C GLU A 358 -21.03 35.10 -50.91
N ASP A 359 -21.88 35.17 -51.94
CA ASP A 359 -22.45 33.97 -52.54
C ASP A 359 -22.96 34.26 -53.96
N GLY A 360 -22.35 33.56 -54.92
CA GLY A 360 -22.76 33.44 -56.32
C GLY A 360 -21.66 33.87 -57.30
N GLU A 361 -21.12 33.05 -58.20
CA GLU A 361 -21.37 31.68 -58.63
C GLU A 361 -20.33 31.38 -59.73
N SER A 362 -19.85 30.14 -59.89
CA SER A 362 -19.90 29.36 -61.16
C SER A 362 -18.75 28.38 -61.41
N SER A 363 -19.18 27.20 -61.91
CA SER A 363 -18.52 26.27 -62.83
C SER A 363 -17.83 24.99 -62.30
N SER A 364 -18.53 23.88 -62.55
CA SER A 364 -18.03 22.59 -63.08
C SER A 364 -16.95 22.78 -64.17
N ASN A 365 -16.00 21.90 -64.49
CA ASN A 365 -15.72 20.48 -64.26
C ASN A 365 -14.32 20.24 -64.87
N VAL A 366 -13.57 19.22 -64.43
CA VAL A 366 -12.80 18.23 -65.25
C VAL A 366 -11.82 17.46 -64.36
N ASN A 367 -11.96 16.14 -64.44
CA ASN A 367 -11.22 15.07 -63.78
C ASN A 367 -9.75 14.96 -64.20
N THR A 368 -8.89 14.36 -63.36
CA THR A 368 -8.28 13.04 -63.61
C THR A 368 -7.47 12.54 -62.41
N ASP A 369 -7.80 11.32 -61.99
CA ASP A 369 -6.96 10.18 -61.58
C ASP A 369 -5.93 10.27 -60.44
N GLY A 370 -6.09 9.34 -59.49
CA GLY A 370 -4.96 8.69 -58.81
C GLY A 370 -5.21 8.19 -57.38
N ASN A 371 -5.81 6.99 -57.24
CA ASN A 371 -5.39 5.86 -56.36
C ASN A 371 -5.08 6.15 -54.85
N ASP A 372 -5.66 5.54 -53.80
CA ASP A 372 -6.16 4.19 -53.47
C ASP A 372 -7.30 4.35 -52.40
N GLY A 373 -8.43 3.63 -52.38
CA GLY A 373 -8.59 2.20 -52.00
C GLY A 373 -8.18 1.94 -50.52
N ILE A 374 -8.98 1.47 -49.55
CA ILE A 374 -10.05 0.47 -49.50
C ILE A 374 -10.65 0.45 -48.06
N ALA A 375 -11.97 0.25 -47.99
CA ALA A 375 -12.80 -0.44 -47.01
C ALA A 375 -12.79 -0.12 -45.49
N ALA A 376 -14.00 0.15 -45.02
CA ALA A 376 -14.50 -0.12 -43.69
C ALA A 376 -14.34 -1.59 -43.28
N THR A 377 -14.05 -1.83 -42.00
CA THR A 377 -14.49 -3.06 -41.31
C THR A 377 -14.79 -2.71 -39.86
N ILE A 378 -16.06 -2.92 -39.50
CA ILE A 378 -16.59 -3.02 -38.15
C ILE A 378 -16.03 -4.31 -37.55
N GLN A 379 -15.35 -4.23 -36.41
CA GLN A 379 -15.05 -5.39 -35.57
C GLN A 379 -15.58 -5.16 -34.15
N THR A 380 -16.63 -5.92 -33.86
CA THR A 380 -17.09 -6.28 -32.53
C THR A 380 -16.22 -7.42 -32.01
N ASP A 381 -15.51 -7.24 -30.90
CA ASP A 381 -14.81 -8.33 -30.22
C ASP A 381 -15.71 -8.95 -29.15
N LYS A 382 -16.10 -10.20 -29.40
CA LYS A 382 -16.48 -11.20 -28.41
C LYS A 382 -15.26 -12.10 -28.17
N GLU A 383 -14.93 -12.34 -26.91
CA GLU A 383 -13.96 -13.37 -26.50
C GLU A 383 -14.41 -14.78 -26.93
N PRO A 384 -13.45 -15.67 -27.23
CA PRO A 384 -13.65 -17.09 -27.04
C PRO A 384 -12.67 -17.68 -26.02
N ILE A 385 -13.28 -18.49 -25.16
CA ILE A 385 -12.71 -19.52 -24.31
C ILE A 385 -11.84 -20.45 -25.15
N HIS A 386 -10.67 -20.84 -24.63
CA HIS A 386 -10.09 -22.13 -24.93
C HIS A 386 -9.45 -22.75 -23.69
N ASP A 387 -10.09 -23.84 -23.25
CA ASP A 387 -9.44 -24.93 -22.53
C ASP A 387 -8.30 -25.51 -23.37
N ASN A 388 -7.23 -25.90 -22.67
CA ASN A 388 -6.39 -27.03 -23.07
C ASN A 388 -6.06 -27.85 -21.81
N VAL A 389 -6.49 -29.11 -21.88
CA VAL A 389 -5.79 -30.36 -21.55
C VAL A 389 -4.48 -30.25 -20.78
#